data_AF-A0A7Y2J706-F1
#
_entry.id   AF-A0A7Y2J706-F1
#
_cell.length_a   1.000
_cell.length_b   1.000
_cell.length_c   1.000
_cell.angle_alpha   90.00
_cell.angle_beta   90.00
_cell.angle_gamma   90.00
#
_symmetry.space_group_name_H-M   'P 1'
#
loop_
_entity.id
_entity.type
_entity.pdbx_description
1 polymer ?
#
loop_
_entity_poly.entity_id
_entity_poly.type
_entity_poly.pdbx_seq_one_letter_code
_entity_poly.pdbx_strand_id
1 'polypeptide(L)'
;MGSTTENTVEFYQNLGKLFYAIAASDNNVNELEILSLKRIVKTEWSSFEDASQIVDVFDWLNADQEYDADICFKNCIAFKHRNEQM
;
A
#
# COMPACT_ATOMS: atom_id res chain seq x y z
N MET A 1 7.19 -19.63 14.20
CA MET A 1 7.20 -18.36 14.93
C MET A 1 7.57 -17.29 13.93
N GLY A 2 6.57 -16.69 13.25
CA GLY A 2 6.81 -15.49 12.45
C GLY A 2 7.08 -14.36 13.43
N SER A 3 8.28 -13.79 13.37
CA SER A 3 8.66 -12.68 14.25
C SER A 3 7.82 -11.45 13.87
N THR A 4 7.53 -10.59 14.85
CA THR A 4 6.70 -9.37 14.76
C THR A 4 6.96 -8.50 13.51
N THR A 5 8.15 -8.62 12.90
CA THR A 5 8.57 -7.99 11.65
C THR A 5 7.78 -8.43 10.42
N GLU A 6 7.42 -9.71 10.28
CA GLU A 6 6.69 -10.22 9.10
C GLU A 6 5.29 -9.59 8.98
N ASN A 7 4.58 -9.45 10.09
CA ASN A 7 3.25 -8.82 10.12
C ASN A 7 3.31 -7.31 9.82
N THR A 8 4.40 -6.64 10.22
CA THR A 8 4.61 -5.21 9.94
C THR A 8 4.86 -4.96 8.44
N VAL A 9 5.65 -5.82 7.79
CA VAL A 9 5.88 -5.75 6.34
C VAL A 9 4.57 -5.99 5.58
N GLU A 10 3.81 -7.03 5.93
CA GLU A 10 2.50 -7.30 5.29
C GLU A 10 1.54 -6.12 5.47
N PHE A 11 1.53 -5.48 6.64
CA PHE A 11 0.74 -4.28 6.89
C PHE A 11 1.09 -3.14 5.92
N TYR A 12 2.38 -2.80 5.79
CA TYR A 12 2.82 -1.74 4.88
C TYR A 12 2.56 -2.06 3.40
N GLN A 13 2.69 -3.33 3.01
CA GLN A 13 2.31 -3.76 1.67
C GLN A 13 0.80 -3.61 1.41
N ASN A 14 -0.05 -3.87 2.41
CA ASN A 14 -1.50 -3.63 2.30
C ASN A 14 -1.85 -2.14 2.24
N LEU A 15 -1.09 -1.26 2.89
CA LEU A 15 -1.24 0.18 2.70
C LEU A 15 -0.86 0.61 1.28
N GLY A 16 0.21 0.07 0.70
CA GLY A 16 0.57 0.31 -0.70
C GLY A 16 -0.56 -0.06 -1.67
N LYS A 17 -1.16 -1.24 -1.49
CA LYS A 17 -2.35 -1.69 -2.25
C LYS A 17 -3.55 -0.75 -2.07
N LEU A 18 -3.80 -0.29 -0.85
CA LEU A 18 -4.92 0.61 -0.56
C LEU A 18 -4.74 1.97 -1.24
N PHE A 19 -3.55 2.56 -1.13
CA PHE A 19 -3.28 3.85 -1.75
C PHE A 19 -3.33 3.75 -3.27
N TYR A 20 -2.87 2.64 -3.85
CA TYR A 20 -3.05 2.38 -5.26
C TYR A 20 -4.52 2.29 -5.64
N ALA A 21 -5.35 1.55 -4.89
CA ALA A 21 -6.79 1.45 -5.15
C ALA A 21 -7.49 2.83 -5.13
N ILE A 22 -7.08 3.72 -4.22
CA ILE A 22 -7.62 5.08 -4.13
C ILE A 22 -7.20 5.90 -5.36
N ALA A 23 -5.91 5.91 -5.70
CA ALA A 23 -5.39 6.68 -6.83
C ALA A 23 -5.91 6.16 -8.18
N ALA A 24 -6.05 4.84 -8.34
CA ALA A 24 -6.55 4.21 -9.56
C ALA A 24 -8.09 4.14 -9.63
N SER A 25 -8.81 4.76 -8.70
CA SER A 25 -10.28 4.67 -8.64
C SER A 25 -11.00 5.27 -9.85
N ASP A 26 -10.35 6.19 -10.56
CA ASP A 26 -10.81 6.75 -11.83
C ASP A 26 -10.18 6.07 -13.07
N ASN A 27 -9.49 4.94 -12.86
CA ASN A 27 -8.67 4.20 -13.82
C ASN A 27 -7.42 4.96 -14.31
N ASN A 28 -6.97 6.00 -13.61
CA ASN A 28 -5.76 6.73 -13.99
C ASN A 28 -4.99 7.26 -12.77
N VAL A 29 -3.82 6.69 -12.51
CA VAL A 29 -2.92 7.24 -11.48
C VAL A 29 -2.14 8.43 -12.04
N ASN A 30 -2.31 9.59 -11.42
CA ASN A 30 -1.60 10.82 -11.79
C ASN A 30 -0.22 10.89 -11.11
N GLU A 31 0.77 11.43 -11.82
CA GLU A 31 2.11 11.70 -11.27
C GLU A 31 2.08 12.47 -9.94
N LEU A 32 1.15 13.42 -9.77
CA LEU A 32 1.00 14.18 -8.52
C LEU A 32 0.60 13.30 -7.33
N GLU A 33 -0.15 12.22 -7.55
CA GLU A 33 -0.54 11.26 -6.52
C GLU A 33 0.66 10.41 -6.10
N ILE A 34 1.45 9.96 -7.07
CA ILE A 34 2.71 9.22 -6.84
C ILE A 34 3.69 10.08 -6.03
N LEU A 35 3.90 11.32 -6.46
CA LEU A 35 4.79 12.26 -5.78
C LEU A 35 4.31 12.59 -4.36
N SER A 36 2.99 12.68 -4.18
CA SER A 36 2.41 12.95 -2.86
C SER A 36 2.55 11.76 -1.92
N LEU A 37 2.31 10.54 -2.39
CA LEU A 37 2.57 9.34 -1.60
C LEU A 37 4.04 9.24 -1.18
N LYS A 38 4.97 9.38 -2.14
CA LYS A 38 6.42 9.33 -1.86
C LYS A 38 6.84 10.39 -0.86
N ARG A 39 6.27 11.59 -0.94
CA ARG A 39 6.52 12.68 0.03
C ARG A 39 6.02 12.29 1.41
N ILE A 40 4.77 11.84 1.55
CA ILE A 40 4.17 11.49 2.85
C ILE A 40 4.94 10.34 3.51
N VAL A 41 5.27 9.28 2.77
CA VAL A 41 6.07 8.18 3.31
C VAL A 41 7.44 8.66 3.78
N LYS A 42 8.07 9.55 3.02
CA LYS A 42 9.37 10.12 3.38
C LYS A 42 9.31 11.08 4.56
N THR A 43 8.24 11.86 4.75
CA THR A 43 8.18 12.88 5.82
C THR A 43 7.56 12.32 7.09
N GLU A 44 6.40 11.68 6.97
CA GLU A 44 5.58 11.26 8.12
C GLU A 44 5.92 9.86 8.62
N TRP A 45 6.44 8.99 7.74
CA TRP A 45 6.78 7.60 8.08
C TRP A 45 8.29 7.32 8.06
N SER A 46 9.13 8.36 8.07
CA SER A 46 10.61 8.24 8.07
C SER A 46 11.19 7.43 9.23
N SER A 47 10.47 7.33 10.35
CA SER A 47 10.91 6.60 11.55
C SER A 47 10.62 5.09 11.48
N PHE A 48 9.94 4.62 10.44
CA PHE A 48 9.59 3.22 10.25
C PHE A 48 10.37 2.65 9.05
N GLU A 49 11.37 1.80 9.31
CA GLU A 49 12.26 1.25 8.27
C GLU A 49 11.48 0.50 7.17
N ASP A 50 10.41 -0.21 7.56
CA ASP A 50 9.59 -1.02 6.65
C ASP A 50 8.55 -0.19 5.87
N ALA A 51 8.37 1.11 6.16
CA ALA A 51 7.38 1.93 5.45
C ALA A 51 7.70 2.17 3.97
N SER A 52 8.95 1.92 3.56
CA SER A 52 9.37 1.88 2.16
C SER A 52 8.55 0.89 1.33
N GLN A 53 8.07 -0.20 1.95
CA GLN A 53 7.22 -1.21 1.31
C GLN A 53 5.90 -0.65 0.76
N ILE A 54 5.40 0.45 1.33
CA ILE A 54 4.22 1.16 0.79
C ILE A 54 4.49 1.63 -0.63
N VAL A 55 5.65 2.29 -0.83
CA VAL A 55 6.04 2.87 -2.12
C VAL A 55 6.39 1.77 -3.12
N ASP A 56 7.14 0.75 -2.69
CA ASP A 56 7.55 -0.35 -3.57
C ASP A 56 6.34 -1.09 -4.16
N VAL A 57 5.34 -1.40 -3.32
CA VAL A 57 4.11 -2.06 -3.78
C VAL A 57 3.28 -1.13 -4.66
N PHE A 58 3.15 0.14 -4.30
CA PHE A 58 2.41 1.10 -5.10
C PHE A 58 3.03 1.26 -6.50
N ASP A 59 4.34 1.49 -6.58
CA ASP A 59 5.06 1.66 -7.85
C ASP A 59 4.98 0.38 -8.70
N TRP A 60 5.04 -0.79 -8.08
CA TRP A 60 4.86 -2.07 -8.78
C TRP A 60 3.47 -2.21 -9.39
N LEU A 61 2.40 -1.96 -8.63
CA LEU A 61 1.02 -2.01 -9.13
C LEU A 61 0.78 -1.00 -10.26
N ASN A 62 1.38 0.19 -10.15
CA ASN A 62 1.28 1.23 -11.17
C ASN A 62 2.05 0.89 -12.45
N ALA A 63 3.20 0.22 -12.32
CA ALA A 63 4.01 -0.21 -13.47
C ALA A 63 3.40 -1.40 -14.20
N ASP A 64 2.72 -2.30 -13.48
CA ASP A 64 2.17 -3.54 -14.04
C ASP A 64 0.89 -3.28 -14.86
N GLN A 65 0.15 -2.19 -14.61
CA GLN A 65 -1.08 -1.76 -15.32
C GLN A 65 -2.22 -2.80 -15.44
N GLU A 66 -2.05 -4.02 -14.93
CA GLU A 66 -3.03 -5.10 -14.96
C GLU A 66 -3.86 -5.22 -13.67
N TYR A 67 -3.59 -4.38 -12.67
CA TYR A 67 -4.27 -4.46 -11.37
C TYR A 67 -5.54 -3.61 -11.31
N ASP A 68 -6.65 -4.28 -11.02
CA ASP A 68 -7.95 -3.66 -10.78
C ASP A 68 -7.99 -3.01 -9.38
N ALA A 69 -8.38 -1.72 -9.34
CA ALA A 69 -8.55 -0.95 -8.11
C ALA A 69 -9.51 -1.61 -7.11
N ASP A 70 -10.59 -2.24 -7.59
CA ASP A 70 -11.54 -2.98 -6.76
C ASP A 70 -10.90 -4.23 -6.13
N ILE A 71 -10.02 -4.92 -6.86
CA ILE A 71 -9.29 -6.08 -6.32
C ILE A 71 -8.35 -5.62 -5.20
N CYS A 72 -7.63 -4.52 -5.41
CA CYS A 72 -6.74 -3.95 -4.40
C CYS A 72 -7.51 -3.53 -3.14
N PHE A 73 -8.66 -2.86 -3.30
CA PHE A 73 -9.52 -2.49 -2.18
C PHE A 73 -10.07 -3.70 -1.41
N LYS A 74 -10.60 -4.72 -2.12
CA LYS A 74 -11.12 -5.96 -1.50
C LYS A 74 -10.04 -6.68 -0.70
N ASN A 75 -8.80 -6.72 -1.21
CA ASN A 75 -7.68 -7.32 -0.50
C ASN A 75 -7.37 -6.60 0.83
N CYS A 76 -7.44 -5.27 0.85
CA CYS A 76 -7.25 -4.50 2.07
C CYS A 76 -8.35 -4.77 3.12
N ILE A 77 -9.61 -4.87 2.68
CA ILE A 77 -10.74 -5.23 3.56
C ILE A 77 -10.54 -6.63 4.14
N ALA A 78 -10.15 -7.60 3.32
CA ALA A 78 -9.86 -8.96 3.76
C ALA A 78 -8.70 -8.99 4.78
N PHE A 79 -7.63 -8.25 4.53
CA PHE A 79 -6.51 -8.12 5.47
C PHE A 79 -6.96 -7.52 6.82
N LYS A 80 -7.75 -6.44 6.79
CA LYS A 80 -8.28 -5.81 8.01
C LYS A 80 -9.10 -6.79 8.85
N HIS A 81 -10.05 -7.49 8.24
CA HIS A 81 -10.90 -8.45 8.96
C HIS A 81 -10.11 -9.61 9.57
N ARG A 82 -9.03 -10.07 8.92
CA ARG A 82 -8.14 -11.09 9.49
C ARG A 82 -7.38 -10.61 10.73
N ASN A 83 -7.09 -9.30 10.82
CA ASN A 83 -6.26 -8.72 11.87
C ASN A 83 -7.08 -7.93 12.92
N GLU A 84 -8.41 -7.81 12.76
CA GLU A 84 -9.30 -7.13 13.72
C GLU A 84 -9.44 -7.84 15.08
N GLN A 85 -8.95 -9.09 15.22
CA GLN A 85 -9.03 -9.89 16.46
C GLN A 85 -7.69 -10.10 17.17
N MET A 86 -6.62 -9.43 16.74
CA MET A 86 -5.34 -9.40 17.47
C MET A 86 -5.32 -8.27 18.49
#